data_AF-A0A0S4V2K0-F1
#
_entry.id   AF-A0A0S4V2K0-F1
#
_cell.length_a   1.000
_cell.length_b   1.000
_cell.length_c   1.000
_cell.angle_alpha   90.00
_cell.angle_beta   90.00
_cell.angle_gamma   90.00
#
_symmetry.space_group_name_H-M   'P 1'
#
loop_
_entity.id
_entity.type
_entity.pdbx_description
1 polymer ?
#
loop_
_entity_poly.entity_id
_entity_poly.type
_entity_poly.pdbx_seq_one_letter_code
_entity_poly.pdbx_strand_id
1 'polypeptide(L)' 'MYPDPKKVRDHRITIRLDDYEFAFFISLANLVGEQPAALARRVLLKEATQLCTSDSTVEPRSA' A
#
# COMPACT_ATOMS: atom_id res chain seq x y z
N MET A 1 17.85 14.28 17.51
CA MET A 1 17.37 14.25 16.11
C MET A 1 15.87 14.49 16.12
N TYR A 2 15.38 15.56 15.51
CA TYR A 2 13.94 15.74 15.35
C TYR A 2 13.43 14.67 14.37
N PRO A 3 12.42 13.87 14.73
CA PRO A 3 11.74 13.05 13.73
C PRO A 3 11.16 13.99 12.68
N ASP A 4 11.45 13.72 11.41
CA ASP A 4 10.85 14.46 10.31
C ASP A 4 9.32 14.44 10.47
N PRO A 5 8.67 15.61 10.65
CA PRO A 5 7.24 15.67 10.89
C PRO A 5 6.43 15.02 9.76
N LYS A 6 6.98 14.93 8.54
CA LYS A 6 6.33 14.28 7.40
C LYS A 6 6.33 12.75 7.48
N LYS A 7 7.15 12.15 8.35
CA LYS A 7 7.14 10.70 8.60
C LYS A 7 6.03 10.27 9.55
N VAL A 8 5.41 11.22 10.26
CA VAL A 8 4.26 10.94 11.12
C VAL A 8 3.08 10.57 10.23
N ARG A 9 2.43 9.44 10.54
CA ARG A 9 1.37 8.85 9.72
C ARG A 9 0.01 9.44 10.10
N ASP A 10 -0.21 10.71 9.75
CA ASP A 10 -1.46 11.41 10.10
C ASP A 10 -2.60 11.21 9.10
N HIS A 11 -2.28 10.80 7.87
CA HIS A 11 -3.25 10.65 6.80
C HIS A 11 -3.86 9.24 6.79
N ARG A 12 -5.12 9.13 7.23
CA ARG A 12 -5.88 7.88 7.21
C ARG A 12 -6.54 7.64 5.85
N ILE A 13 -6.37 6.42 5.33
CA ILE A 13 -7.12 5.90 4.17
C ILE A 13 -8.02 4.77 4.67
N THR A 14 -9.29 4.79 4.27
CA THR A 14 -10.25 3.72 4.61
C THR A 14 -10.63 2.99 3.33
N ILE A 15 -10.47 1.67 3.33
CA ILE A 15 -10.78 0.78 2.21
C ILE A 15 -12.02 -0.03 2.60
N ARG A 16 -12.97 -0.17 1.68
CA ARG A 16 -14.09 -1.08 1.82
C ARG A 16 -13.73 -2.39 1.11
N LEU A 17 -13.92 -3.49 1.82
CA LEU A 17 -13.68 -4.84 1.35
C LEU A 17 -14.98 -5.61 1.45
N ASP A 18 -15.20 -6.53 0.52
CA ASP A 18 -16.24 -7.55 0.64
C ASP A 18 -15.88 -8.58 1.74
N ASP A 19 -16.86 -9.36 2.17
CA ASP A 19 -16.69 -10.37 3.24
C ASP A 19 -15.60 -11.39 2.89
N TYR A 20 -15.52 -11.82 1.62
CA TYR A 20 -14.50 -12.75 1.15
C TYR A 20 -13.11 -12.13 1.12
N GLU A 21 -13.00 -10.90 0.63
CA GLU A 21 -11.73 -10.16 0.57
C GLU A 21 -11.20 -9.91 1.98
N PHE A 22 -12.08 -9.53 2.90
CA PHE A 22 -11.73 -9.33 4.30
C PHE A 22 -11.28 -10.63 4.95
N ALA A 23 -12.02 -11.73 4.79
CA ALA A 23 -11.65 -13.02 5.36
C ALA A 23 -10.30 -13.52 4.85
N PHE A 24 -10.08 -13.43 3.54
CA PHE A 24 -8.79 -13.76 2.93
C PHE A 24 -7.66 -12.91 3.52
N PHE A 25 -7.87 -11.59 3.56
CA PHE A 25 -6.84 -10.67 4.03
C PHE A 25 -6.48 -10.88 5.50
N ILE A 26 -7.46 -11.16 6.35
CA ILE A 26 -7.25 -11.50 7.76
C ILE A 26 -6.49 -12.82 7.89
N SER A 27 -6.84 -13.86 7.12
CA SER A 27 -6.11 -15.13 7.15
C SER A 27 -4.64 -14.96 6.73
N LEU A 28 -4.37 -14.12 5.73
CA LEU A 28 -3.02 -13.79 5.28
C LEU A 28 -2.24 -13.02 6.35
N ALA A 29 -2.88 -12.05 7.01
CA ALA A 29 -2.27 -11.30 8.11
C ALA A 29 -1.88 -12.22 9.28
N ASN A 30 -2.77 -13.15 9.63
CA ASN A 30 -2.52 -14.15 10.67
C ASN A 30 -1.37 -15.10 10.29
N LEU A 31 -1.29 -15.51 9.03
CA LEU A 31 -0.22 -16.38 8.53
C LEU A 31 1.15 -15.71 8.62
N VAL A 32 1.23 -14.42 8.30
CA VAL A 32 2.48 -13.65 8.33
C VAL A 32 2.82 -13.18 9.76
N GLY A 33 1.83 -13.13 10.65
CA GLY A 33 1.97 -12.59 12.01
C GLY A 33 2.05 -11.06 12.04
N GLU A 34 1.50 -10.38 11.04
CA GLU A 34 1.50 -8.92 10.93
C GLU A 34 0.11 -8.34 11.24
N GLN A 35 0.07 -7.09 11.73
CA GLN A 35 -1.20 -6.38 11.87
C GLN A 35 -1.81 -6.13 10.47
N PRO A 36 -3.13 -6.36 10.27
CA PRO A 36 -3.77 -6.20 8.96
C PRO A 36 -3.52 -4.82 8.32
N ALA A 37 -3.61 -3.75 9.11
CA ALA A 37 -3.35 -2.40 8.61
C ALA A 37 -1.90 -2.19 8.11
N ALA A 38 -0.92 -2.82 8.77
CA ALA A 38 0.48 -2.75 8.38
C ALA A 38 0.73 -3.54 7.08
N LEU A 39 0.13 -4.73 6.98
CA LEU A 39 0.18 -5.56 5.79
C LEU A 39 -0.48 -4.84 4.59
N ALA A 40 -1.64 -4.23 4.80
CA ALA A 40 -2.40 -3.56 3.75
C ALA A 40 -1.59 -2.41 3.16
N ARG A 41 -0.94 -1.61 4.02
CA ARG A 41 -0.03 -0.55 3.59
C ARG A 41 1.15 -1.10 2.78
N ARG A 42 1.76 -2.19 3.23
CA ARG A 42 2.91 -2.80 2.56
C ARG A 42 2.54 -3.29 1.15
N VAL A 43 1.42 -3.98 1.02
CA VAL A 43 0.91 -4.46 -0.27
C VAL A 43 0.56 -3.28 -1.19
N LEU A 44 -0.17 -2.28 -0.68
CA LEU A 44 -0.56 -1.10 -1.46
C LEU A 44 0.66 -0.34 -2.00
N LEU A 45 1.69 -0.12 -1.17
CA LEU A 45 2.91 0.56 -1.62
C LEU A 45 3.73 -0.27 -2.60
N LYS A 46 3.75 -1.60 -2.41
CA LYS A 46 4.41 -2.51 -3.34
C LYS A 46 3.75 -2.43 -4.72
N GLU A 47 2.43 -2.52 -4.77
CA GLU A 47 1.66 -2.46 -6.02
C GLU A 47 1.81 -1.09 -6.68
N ALA A 48 1.70 0.01 -5.93
CA ALA A 48 1.91 1.36 -6.45
C ALA A 48 3.31 1.55 -7.06
N THR A 49 4.34 0.96 -6.45
CA THR A 49 5.71 1.00 -7.00
C THR A 49 5.82 0.20 -8.29
N GLN A 50 5.14 -0.96 -8.36
CA GLN A 50 5.11 -1.79 -9.56
C GLN A 50 4.41 -1.09 -10.72
N LEU A 51 3.25 -0.45 -10.47
CA LEU A 51 2.53 0.35 -11.46
C LEU A 51 3.40 1.49 -12.02
N CYS A 52 4.08 2.24 -11.15
CA CYS A 52 5.02 3.29 -11.58
C CYS A 52 6.19 2.74 -12.44
N THR A 53 6.56 1.48 -12.26
CA THR A 53 7.68 0.86 -13.00
C THR A 53 7.22 0.28 -14.34
N SER A 54 6.00 -0.29 -14.40
CA SER A 54 5.41 -0.87 -15.62
C SER A 54 5.01 0.17 -16.66
N ASP A 55 4.67 1.40 -16.23
CA ASP A 55 4.24 2.50 -17.12
C ASP A 55 5.41 3.29 -17.74
N SER A 56 6.64 2.76 -17.72
CA SER A 56 7.80 3.39 -18.37
C SER A 56 7.75 3.42 -19.91
N THR A 57 6.58 3.20 -20.53
CA THR A 57 6.28 3.65 -21.90
C THR A 57 6.03 5.17 -21.90
N VAL A 58 6.98 5.93 -21.37
CA VAL A 58 6.99 7.39 -21.50
C VAL A 58 7.62 7.70 -22.85
N GLU A 59 6.80 7.82 -23.88
CA GLU A 59 7.17 8.58 -25.08
C GLU A 59 7.57 9.99 -24.59
N PRO A 60 8.78 10.48 -24.90
CA PRO A 60 9.15 11.84 -24.56
C PRO A 60 8.19 12.76 -25.31
N ARG A 61 7.36 13.49 -24.56
CA ARG A 61 6.49 14.52 -25.12
C ARG A 61 7.39 15.61 -25.71
N SER A 62 7.67 15.49 -27.01
CA SER A 62 8.34 16.49 -27.82
C SER A 62 7.59 17.82 -27.66
N ALA A 63 8.29 18.82 -27.13
CA ALA A 63 7.89 20.22 -27.12
C ALA A 63 8.47 20.93 -28.34
#